data_AF-A0A7C6TXS4-F1
#
_entry.id   AF-A0A7C6TXS4-F1
#
_cell.length_a   1.000
_cell.length_b   1.000
_cell.length_c   1.000
_cell.angle_alpha   90.00
_cell.angle_beta   90.00
_cell.angle_gamma   90.00
#
_symmetry.space_group_name_H-M   'P 1'
#
loop_
_entity.id
_entity.type
_entity.pdbx_description
1 polymer ?
#
loop_
_entity_poly.entity_id
_entity_poly.type
_entity_poly.pdbx_seq_one_letter_code
_entity_poly.pdbx_strand_id
1 'polypeptide(L)'
;MPYAEHEITRFIEPVFRFCLKRVNNRADAEDLASEIMLHVLNGMQKYDIVALDAWVWRIAHNRYARFCEARNRENLCGEGFALDLVGNYDVVDEEAINDEYETVFRCLHTLSSEYKNILVDYYMGNMSVKTLSEKYSLPETTIKWRLNAGRQKIRDRVNGKGEKNMDRVYKRINWETRTCNGAMDANRYLASQVARAICEACYEAPLTLEEISLATGLPTMYIEDALPHLMYGDAIEQIGNKYATNFIVLRLKDREKMEREFQPLIGAVADYFEALFAKCEEKISQMDFYGHHFGIQRLGYIALPLALRGKVREIGNRLPSLASGPYPPRKDGGYGWFIVTEAADERDLDHPYTSGCNVTDGQRDFIYWYNIGKYFDRNIYHNGGTRWLIANQIPQKCKQGVIPEGLLSEDDMVRLLQNNLIAKTDGAYCLNFACFTQEQFAEFWKLFSVQDHKLDAMLTELIVSIKKSFVGFVPKRLESQINQWVSCFVHALVGYVTDELIERGVLETPAEKPLTNGVFYVEGKEIEV
;
A
#
# COMPACT_ATOMS: atom_id res chain seq x y z
N MET A 1 12.39 11.61 44.13
CA MET A 1 12.56 12.04 42.73
C MET A 1 11.20 12.42 42.15
N PRO A 2 10.74 13.69 42.27
CA PRO A 2 9.46 14.13 41.71
C PRO A 2 9.55 14.74 40.30
N TYR A 3 10.76 15.01 39.80
CA TYR A 3 10.97 15.74 38.55
C TYR A 3 10.82 14.90 37.27
N ALA A 4 10.95 13.57 37.36
CA ALA A 4 10.90 12.68 36.20
C ALA A 4 9.47 12.36 35.72
N GLU A 5 8.46 12.41 36.61
CA GLU A 5 7.06 12.10 36.25
C GLU A 5 6.41 13.21 35.40
N HIS A 6 6.82 14.47 35.57
CA HIS A 6 6.27 15.60 34.81
C HIS A 6 6.76 15.65 33.36
N GLU A 7 7.95 15.12 33.06
CA GLU A 7 8.46 15.06 31.68
C GLU A 7 7.78 13.97 30.84
N ILE A 8 7.21 12.95 31.49
CA ILE A 8 6.56 11.81 30.82
C ILE A 8 5.18 12.20 30.27
N THR A 9 4.47 13.13 30.91
CA THR A 9 3.12 13.54 30.50
C THR A 9 3.07 14.07 29.07
N ARG A 10 4.16 14.67 28.59
CA ARG A 10 4.30 15.14 27.19
C ARG A 10 4.25 14.01 26.16
N PHE A 11 4.51 12.77 26.57
CA PHE A 11 4.50 11.59 25.70
C PHE A 11 3.17 10.84 25.69
N ILE A 12 2.25 11.12 26.61
CA ILE A 12 0.95 10.43 26.70
C ILE A 12 0.16 10.58 25.40
N GLU A 13 -0.06 11.82 24.94
CA GLU A 13 -0.81 12.09 23.71
C GLU A 13 -0.07 11.61 22.44
N PRO A 14 1.26 11.85 22.25
CA PRO A 14 2.01 11.29 21.14
C PRO A 14 2.02 9.75 21.08
N VAL A 15 2.19 9.07 22.20
CA VAL A 15 2.16 7.60 22.28
C VAL A 15 0.76 7.08 21.96
N PHE A 16 -0.28 7.73 22.49
CA PHE A 16 -1.65 7.38 22.15
C PHE A 16 -1.94 7.53 20.66
N ARG A 17 -1.55 8.65 20.04
CA ARG A 17 -1.67 8.85 18.57
C ARG A 17 -0.84 7.85 17.77
N PHE A 18 0.34 7.48 18.28
CA PHE A 18 1.18 6.46 17.68
C PHE A 18 0.46 5.10 17.62
N CYS A 19 -0.20 4.70 18.71
CA CYS A 19 -1.01 3.48 18.79
C CYS A 19 -2.27 3.57 17.92
N LEU A 20 -3.01 4.68 18.01
CA LEU A 20 -4.26 4.90 17.27
C LEU A 20 -4.09 4.82 15.75
N LYS A 21 -2.94 5.26 15.22
CA LYS A 21 -2.61 5.15 13.79
C LYS A 21 -2.28 3.72 13.33
N ARG A 22 -2.05 2.79 14.26
CA ARG A 22 -1.43 1.49 14.00
C ARG A 22 -2.27 0.28 14.43
N VAL A 23 -3.34 0.51 15.19
CA VAL A 23 -4.30 -0.51 15.61
C VAL A 23 -5.70 -0.22 15.06
N ASN A 24 -6.54 -1.24 14.97
CA ASN A 24 -7.81 -1.18 14.20
C ASN A 24 -8.97 -0.57 14.98
N ASN A 25 -8.88 -0.47 16.30
CA ASN A 25 -9.91 0.09 17.14
C ASN A 25 -9.29 0.94 18.26
N ARG A 26 -10.11 1.80 18.86
CA ARG A 26 -9.67 2.76 19.88
C ARG A 26 -9.34 2.08 21.22
N ALA A 27 -10.06 1.03 21.61
CA ALA A 27 -9.81 0.32 22.86
C ALA A 27 -8.42 -0.32 22.88
N ASP A 28 -8.03 -1.02 21.82
CA ASP A 28 -6.69 -1.57 21.61
C ASP A 28 -5.62 -0.48 21.66
N ALA A 29 -5.92 0.72 21.15
CA ALA A 29 -4.99 1.84 21.14
C ALA A 29 -4.77 2.39 22.56
N GLU A 30 -5.83 2.48 23.34
CA GLU A 30 -5.80 2.93 24.74
C GLU A 30 -5.05 1.92 25.62
N ASP A 31 -5.30 0.63 25.45
CA ASP A 31 -4.62 -0.44 26.17
C ASP A 31 -3.13 -0.50 25.85
N LEU A 32 -2.77 -0.49 24.56
CA LEU A 32 -1.37 -0.51 24.14
C LEU A 32 -0.62 0.75 24.58
N ALA A 33 -1.24 1.93 24.47
CA ALA A 33 -0.63 3.18 24.94
C ALA A 33 -0.39 3.13 26.45
N SER A 34 -1.37 2.65 27.22
CA SER A 34 -1.25 2.48 28.67
C SER A 34 -0.12 1.52 29.04
N GLU A 35 -0.01 0.40 28.34
CA GLU A 35 1.07 -0.57 28.54
C GLU A 35 2.45 0.02 28.24
N ILE A 36 2.58 0.78 27.14
CA ILE A 36 3.83 1.48 26.77
C ILE A 36 4.23 2.45 27.88
N MET A 37 3.30 3.29 28.35
CA MET A 37 3.57 4.27 29.40
C MET A 37 3.97 3.61 30.72
N LEU A 38 3.37 2.46 31.06
CA LEU A 38 3.70 1.71 32.27
C LEU A 38 5.10 1.09 32.19
N HIS A 39 5.52 0.63 31.01
CA HIS A 39 6.90 0.16 30.78
C HIS A 39 7.93 1.28 30.83
N VAL A 40 7.59 2.46 30.29
CA VAL A 40 8.42 3.67 30.39
C VAL A 40 8.59 4.05 31.86
N LEU A 41 7.52 4.14 32.63
CA LEU A 41 7.58 4.48 34.06
C LEU A 41 8.42 3.47 34.87
N ASN A 42 8.21 2.18 34.64
CA ASN A 42 8.96 1.13 35.33
C ASN A 42 10.46 1.11 34.96
N GLY A 43 10.79 1.39 33.70
CA GLY A 43 12.18 1.42 33.26
C GLY A 43 12.93 2.67 33.75
N MET A 44 12.23 3.80 33.94
CA MET A 44 12.82 5.03 34.50
C MET A 44 13.26 4.89 35.96
N GLN A 45 12.69 3.91 36.68
CA GLN A 45 13.12 3.58 38.03
C GLN A 45 14.33 2.63 38.07
N LYS A 46 14.65 1.96 36.95
CA LYS A 46 15.61 0.85 36.88
C LYS A 46 16.86 1.15 36.07
N TYR A 47 16.79 2.06 35.11
CA TYR A 47 17.85 2.34 34.16
C TYR A 47 18.21 3.82 34.16
N ASP A 48 19.50 4.12 33.97
CA ASP A 48 19.96 5.48 33.76
C ASP A 48 19.75 5.86 32.28
N ILE A 49 18.86 6.83 32.03
CA ILE A 49 18.35 7.14 30.69
C ILE A 49 19.00 8.42 30.17
N VAL A 50 19.92 8.24 29.23
CA VAL A 50 20.69 9.34 28.62
C VAL A 50 19.85 10.15 27.61
N ALA A 51 18.88 9.54 26.94
CA ALA A 51 18.00 10.20 25.95
C ALA A 51 16.55 9.71 26.07
N LEU A 52 15.72 10.48 26.79
CA LEU A 52 14.35 10.10 27.14
C LEU A 52 13.45 9.84 25.92
N ASP A 53 13.46 10.74 24.92
CA ASP A 53 12.65 10.60 23.70
C ASP A 53 12.96 9.32 22.93
N ALA A 54 14.25 9.06 22.66
CA ALA A 54 14.69 7.87 21.92
C ALA A 54 14.33 6.58 22.66
N TRP A 55 14.40 6.61 23.99
CA TRP A 55 14.10 5.47 24.85
C TRP A 55 12.60 5.18 24.93
N VAL A 56 11.76 6.21 25.09
CA VAL A 56 10.29 6.10 25.06
C VAL A 56 9.82 5.54 23.72
N TRP A 57 10.33 6.07 22.60
CA TRP A 57 9.94 5.59 21.27
C TRP A 57 10.44 4.17 20.99
N ARG A 58 11.61 3.77 21.50
CA ARG A 58 12.07 2.38 21.41
C ARG A 58 11.13 1.43 22.14
N ILE A 59 10.70 1.78 23.35
CA ILE A 59 9.70 0.99 24.11
C ILE A 59 8.38 0.94 23.34
N ALA A 60 7.90 2.06 22.81
CA ALA A 60 6.65 2.13 22.05
C ALA A 60 6.66 1.18 20.84
N HIS A 61 7.74 1.18 20.05
CA HIS A 61 7.87 0.30 18.89
C HIS A 61 7.99 -1.18 19.29
N ASN A 62 8.76 -1.50 20.34
CA ASN A 62 8.92 -2.87 20.82
C ASN A 62 7.60 -3.44 21.38
N ARG A 63 6.86 -2.64 22.15
CA ARG A 63 5.55 -3.06 22.68
C ARG A 63 4.52 -3.20 21.57
N TYR A 64 4.51 -2.30 20.59
CA TYR A 64 3.67 -2.45 19.41
C TYR A 64 3.97 -3.74 18.63
N ALA A 65 5.25 -4.04 18.39
CA ALA A 65 5.65 -5.28 17.74
C ALA A 65 5.15 -6.51 18.50
N ARG A 66 5.31 -6.52 19.84
CA ARG A 66 4.78 -7.60 20.70
C ARG A 66 3.26 -7.69 20.70
N PHE A 67 2.56 -6.56 20.66
CA PHE A 67 1.10 -6.51 20.54
C PHE A 67 0.63 -7.13 19.22
N CYS A 68 1.30 -6.81 18.11
CA CYS A 68 1.04 -7.43 16.82
C CYS A 68 1.34 -8.94 16.82
N GLU A 69 2.44 -9.37 17.44
CA GLU A 69 2.77 -10.79 17.59
C GLU A 69 1.74 -11.54 18.45
N ALA A 70 1.30 -10.97 19.57
CA ALA A 70 0.30 -11.57 20.45
C ALA A 70 -1.05 -11.70 19.74
N ARG A 71 -1.49 -10.67 19.02
CA ARG A 71 -2.72 -10.71 18.21
C ARG A 71 -2.64 -11.69 17.04
N ASN A 72 -1.47 -11.83 16.44
CA ASN A 72 -1.22 -12.86 15.43
C ASN A 72 -1.24 -14.27 16.04
N ARG A 73 -0.78 -14.43 17.29
CA ARG A 73 -0.83 -15.68 18.06
C ARG A 73 -2.27 -16.05 18.48
N GLU A 74 -3.07 -15.08 18.90
CA GLU A 74 -4.48 -15.27 19.25
C GLU A 74 -5.34 -15.65 18.04
N ASN A 75 -5.04 -15.11 16.85
CA ASN A 75 -5.71 -15.48 15.61
C ASN A 75 -5.27 -16.85 15.04
N LEU A 76 -4.27 -17.51 15.64
CA LEU A 76 -3.73 -18.81 15.21
C LEU A 76 -3.88 -19.93 16.27
N CYS A 77 -4.46 -19.63 17.44
CA CYS A 77 -4.67 -20.52 18.60
C CYS A 77 -3.39 -21.10 19.26
N GLY A 78 -3.32 -20.97 20.60
CA GLY A 78 -2.76 -21.97 21.53
C GLY A 78 -1.24 -22.01 21.74
N GLU A 79 -0.81 -21.57 22.94
CA GLU A 79 0.40 -21.93 23.70
C GLU A 79 1.82 -21.78 23.07
N GLY A 80 2.68 -21.06 23.82
CA GLY A 80 4.02 -21.55 24.11
C GLY A 80 5.21 -20.75 23.57
N PHE A 81 6.12 -20.41 24.49
CA PHE A 81 7.51 -20.01 24.34
C PHE A 81 7.82 -18.54 23.98
N ALA A 82 8.20 -17.81 25.02
CA ALA A 82 9.14 -16.69 24.97
C ALA A 82 10.52 -17.23 25.36
N LEU A 83 11.56 -16.88 24.61
CA LEU A 83 12.96 -17.06 25.03
C LEU A 83 13.55 -15.70 25.38
N ASP A 84 13.88 -15.51 26.65
CA ASP A 84 14.77 -14.47 27.14
C ASP A 84 16.22 -14.84 26.80
N LEU A 85 16.98 -13.90 26.25
CA LEU A 85 18.45 -13.97 26.19
C LEU A 85 19.02 -12.66 26.70
N VAL A 86 19.44 -12.67 27.97
CA VAL A 86 20.36 -11.70 28.57
C VAL A 86 21.65 -12.45 28.88
N GLY A 87 22.78 -11.96 28.37
CA GLY A 87 24.11 -12.48 28.69
C GLY A 87 25.15 -11.36 28.59
N ASN A 88 25.72 -11.00 29.74
CA ASN A 88 26.85 -10.08 29.94
C ASN A 88 28.09 -10.52 29.17
N TYR A 89 28.88 -9.55 28.69
CA TYR A 89 30.29 -9.75 28.35
C TYR A 89 31.15 -8.70 29.08
N ASP A 90 32.13 -9.20 29.84
CA ASP A 90 33.21 -8.43 30.44
C ASP A 90 34.24 -8.01 29.38
N VAL A 91 34.83 -6.83 29.60
CA VAL A 91 35.67 -6.03 28.69
C VAL A 91 37.14 -6.48 28.74
N VAL A 92 37.77 -6.69 27.57
CA VAL A 92 39.24 -6.66 27.39
C VAL A 92 39.64 -6.11 26.00
N ASP A 93 40.39 -4.99 26.02
CA ASP A 93 41.26 -4.34 25.01
C ASP A 93 40.81 -4.27 23.52
N GLU A 94 40.31 -3.09 23.09
CA GLU A 94 39.24 -2.97 22.09
C GLU A 94 39.54 -2.23 20.76
N GLU A 95 40.72 -1.66 20.48
CA GLU A 95 40.81 -0.78 19.29
C GLU A 95 41.40 -1.42 18.01
N ALA A 96 42.40 -2.29 18.07
CA ALA A 96 43.00 -2.89 16.86
C ALA A 96 42.46 -4.28 16.50
N ILE A 97 41.94 -5.01 17.50
CA ILE A 97 41.31 -6.32 17.32
C ILE A 97 39.88 -6.15 16.80
N ASN A 98 39.23 -5.03 17.10
CA ASN A 98 37.81 -4.85 16.80
C ASN A 98 37.54 -4.70 15.29
N ASP A 99 38.39 -3.99 14.53
CA ASP A 99 38.18 -3.78 13.09
C ASP A 99 38.26 -5.08 12.26
N GLU A 100 39.24 -5.96 12.53
CA GLU A 100 39.38 -7.24 11.80
C GLU A 100 38.27 -8.22 12.16
N TYR A 101 37.91 -8.32 13.45
CA TYR A 101 36.84 -9.21 13.91
C TYR A 101 35.46 -8.70 13.48
N GLU A 102 35.22 -7.39 13.50
CA GLU A 102 34.00 -6.76 12.99
C GLU A 102 33.84 -7.03 11.49
N THR A 103 34.93 -6.91 10.72
CA THR A 103 34.91 -7.19 9.28
C THR A 103 34.56 -8.64 8.97
N VAL A 104 35.20 -9.59 9.68
CA VAL A 104 34.88 -11.03 9.55
C VAL A 104 33.46 -11.33 10.01
N PHE A 105 33.00 -10.69 11.09
CA PHE A 105 31.65 -10.83 11.61
C PHE A 105 30.60 -10.32 10.61
N ARG A 106 30.78 -9.14 10.04
CA ARG A 106 29.90 -8.61 8.97
C ARG A 106 29.89 -9.54 7.76
N CYS A 107 31.05 -10.03 7.33
CA CYS A 107 31.12 -11.00 6.25
C CYS A 107 30.38 -12.29 6.60
N LEU A 108 30.53 -12.82 7.81
CA LEU A 108 29.81 -14.01 8.29
C LEU A 108 28.28 -13.82 8.20
N HIS A 109 27.78 -12.64 8.53
CA HIS A 109 26.36 -12.29 8.46
C HIS A 109 25.79 -12.17 7.04
N THR A 110 26.65 -12.15 6.01
CA THR A 110 26.23 -12.17 4.60
C THR A 110 26.17 -13.58 3.98
N LEU A 111 26.56 -14.63 4.71
CA LEU A 111 26.48 -16.02 4.26
C LEU A 111 25.09 -16.61 4.58
N SER A 112 24.55 -17.48 3.71
CA SER A 112 23.29 -18.18 4.03
C SER A 112 23.41 -19.04 5.29
N SER A 113 22.29 -19.30 5.97
CA SER A 113 22.25 -20.10 7.21
C SER A 113 22.96 -21.45 7.07
N GLU A 114 22.86 -22.08 5.90
CA GLU A 114 23.50 -23.36 5.62
C GLU A 114 25.04 -23.34 5.72
N TYR A 115 25.71 -22.22 5.41
CA TYR A 115 27.15 -22.06 5.63
C TYR A 115 27.43 -21.44 7.00
N LYS A 116 26.70 -20.38 7.35
CA LYS A 116 26.89 -19.61 8.59
C LYS A 116 26.74 -20.48 9.82
N ASN A 117 25.65 -21.24 9.94
CA ASN A 117 25.37 -22.02 11.14
C ASN A 117 26.42 -23.14 11.34
N ILE A 118 26.85 -23.78 10.25
CA ILE A 118 27.92 -24.79 10.28
C ILE A 118 29.26 -24.17 10.68
N LEU A 119 29.60 -22.97 10.18
CA LEU A 119 30.83 -22.26 10.58
C LEU A 119 30.79 -21.84 12.05
N VAL A 120 29.67 -21.28 12.52
CA VAL A 120 29.48 -20.85 13.90
C VAL A 120 29.57 -22.04 14.85
N ASP A 121 28.83 -23.12 14.59
CA ASP A 121 28.89 -24.31 15.44
C ASP A 121 30.27 -24.96 15.46
N TYR A 122 31.00 -24.94 14.34
CA TYR A 122 32.35 -25.51 14.26
C TYR A 122 33.38 -24.66 15.01
N TYR A 123 33.41 -23.34 14.76
CA TYR A 123 34.45 -22.44 15.28
C TYR A 123 34.12 -21.83 16.65
N MET A 124 32.86 -21.49 16.90
CA MET A 124 32.41 -20.94 18.18
C MET A 124 31.86 -22.05 19.10
N GLY A 125 31.12 -23.00 18.53
CA GLY A 125 30.53 -24.12 19.27
C GLY A 125 31.49 -25.30 19.51
N ASN A 126 32.71 -25.28 18.96
CA ASN A 126 33.69 -26.38 19.01
C ASN A 126 33.13 -27.76 18.61
N MET A 127 32.10 -27.80 17.75
CA MET A 127 31.46 -29.05 17.33
C MET A 127 32.34 -29.80 16.32
N SER A 128 32.48 -31.13 16.50
CA SER A 128 33.20 -31.96 15.54
C SER A 128 32.43 -32.13 14.23
N VAL A 129 33.11 -32.44 13.12
CA VAL A 129 32.46 -32.72 11.82
C VAL A 129 31.43 -33.84 11.93
N LYS A 130 31.69 -34.84 12.77
CA LYS A 130 30.76 -35.93 13.04
C LYS A 130 29.50 -35.43 13.75
N THR A 131 29.65 -34.63 14.81
CA THR A 131 28.52 -34.04 15.55
C THR A 131 27.70 -33.08 14.68
N LEU A 132 28.35 -32.34 13.78
CA LEU A 132 27.67 -31.49 12.80
C LEU A 132 26.91 -32.31 11.75
N SER A 133 27.50 -33.41 11.28
CA SER A 133 26.85 -34.35 10.35
C SER A 133 25.55 -34.89 10.96
N GLU A 134 25.59 -35.25 12.24
CA GLU A 134 24.42 -35.69 13.02
C GLU A 134 23.41 -34.55 13.22
N LYS A 135 23.84 -33.37 13.71
CA LYS A 135 22.96 -32.21 13.99
C LYS A 135 22.20 -31.73 12.75
N TYR A 136 22.88 -31.64 11.61
CA TYR A 136 22.30 -31.12 10.37
C TYR A 136 21.74 -32.19 9.45
N SER A 137 21.88 -33.48 9.80
CA SER A 137 21.47 -34.61 8.95
C SER A 137 22.10 -34.58 7.55
N LEU A 138 23.41 -34.30 7.48
CA LEU A 138 24.18 -34.19 6.23
C LEU A 138 25.41 -35.08 6.25
N PRO A 139 25.87 -35.64 5.12
CA PRO A 139 27.13 -36.38 5.06
C PRO A 139 28.32 -35.53 5.54
N GLU A 140 29.29 -36.15 6.22
CA GLU A 140 30.52 -35.46 6.65
C GLU A 140 31.26 -34.78 5.49
N THR A 141 31.19 -35.36 4.28
CA THR A 141 31.75 -34.78 3.05
C THR A 141 31.09 -33.43 2.72
N THR A 142 29.77 -33.33 2.86
CA THR A 142 29.00 -32.09 2.66
C THR A 142 29.33 -31.06 3.75
N ILE A 143 29.49 -31.48 5.01
CA ILE A 143 29.92 -30.58 6.10
C ILE A 143 31.31 -30.00 5.81
N LYS A 144 32.29 -30.85 5.45
CA LYS A 144 33.65 -30.40 5.08
C LYS A 144 33.63 -29.45 3.89
N TRP A 145 32.80 -29.73 2.89
CA TRP A 145 32.61 -28.87 1.73
C TRP A 145 32.02 -27.51 2.13
N ARG A 146 30.95 -27.47 2.94
CA ARG A 146 30.33 -26.22 3.41
C ARG A 146 31.27 -25.39 4.28
N LEU A 147 32.08 -26.02 5.14
CA LEU A 147 33.13 -25.33 5.89
C LEU A 147 34.17 -24.70 4.96
N ASN A 148 34.61 -25.43 3.93
CA ASN A 148 35.59 -24.91 2.98
C ASN A 148 35.03 -23.78 2.11
N ALA A 149 33.84 -23.98 1.54
CA ALA A 149 33.14 -22.98 0.74
C ALA A 149 32.83 -21.72 1.57
N GLY A 150 32.38 -21.88 2.82
CA GLY A 150 32.12 -20.76 3.73
C GLY A 150 33.38 -19.95 4.04
N ARG A 151 34.51 -20.61 4.33
CA ARG A 151 35.81 -19.94 4.51
C ARG A 151 36.26 -19.18 3.26
N GLN A 152 36.07 -19.77 2.08
CA GLN A 152 36.45 -19.12 0.82
C GLN A 152 35.59 -17.87 0.58
N LYS A 153 34.26 -17.96 0.80
CA LYS A 153 33.35 -16.82 0.68
C LYS A 153 33.71 -15.68 1.61
N ILE A 154 34.07 -15.96 2.88
CA ILE A 154 34.53 -14.93 3.83
C ILE A 154 35.82 -14.29 3.31
N ARG A 155 36.80 -15.10 2.92
CA ARG A 155 38.09 -14.61 2.39
C ARG A 155 37.93 -13.72 1.16
N ASP A 156 37.06 -14.10 0.24
CA ASP A 156 36.78 -13.34 -0.98
C ASP A 156 36.09 -11.99 -0.68
N ARG A 157 35.29 -11.92 0.39
CA ARG A 157 34.58 -10.71 0.82
C ARG A 157 35.51 -9.74 1.57
N VAL A 158 36.37 -10.27 2.45
CA VAL A 158 37.40 -9.53 3.22
C VAL A 158 38.51 -8.96 2.32
N ASN A 159 39.00 -9.71 1.34
CA ASN A 159 40.16 -9.31 0.52
C ASN A 159 39.84 -8.34 -0.65
N GLY A 160 38.77 -7.53 -0.56
CA GLY A 160 38.55 -6.42 -1.50
C GLY A 160 37.62 -6.69 -2.70
N LYS A 161 36.52 -7.43 -2.53
CA LYS A 161 35.39 -7.43 -3.50
C LYS A 161 33.99 -7.19 -2.89
N GLY A 162 33.84 -7.20 -1.56
CA GLY A 162 32.55 -7.01 -0.88
C GLY A 162 32.41 -5.70 -0.08
N GLU A 163 33.50 -5.15 0.43
CA GLU A 163 33.46 -4.00 1.38
C GLU A 163 32.96 -2.70 0.75
N LYS A 164 33.23 -2.46 -0.53
CA LYS A 164 32.83 -1.20 -1.21
C LYS A 164 31.31 -0.99 -1.33
N ASN A 165 30.47 -1.97 -1.00
CA ASN A 165 29.01 -1.88 -1.10
C ASN A 165 28.28 -1.90 0.25
N MET A 166 28.99 -2.16 1.34
CA MET A 166 28.38 -2.25 2.67
C MET A 166 28.33 -0.89 3.40
N ASP A 167 28.95 0.15 2.84
CA ASP A 167 28.83 1.57 3.24
C ASP A 167 27.55 2.25 2.71
N ARG A 168 26.57 1.48 2.24
CA ARG A 168 25.27 2.03 1.84
C ARG A 168 24.56 2.52 3.09
N VAL A 169 24.71 3.82 3.36
CA VAL A 169 23.82 4.57 4.27
C VAL A 169 22.40 4.12 3.99
N TYR A 170 21.74 3.56 5.00
CA TYR A 170 20.36 3.12 4.91
C TYR A 170 19.52 4.22 4.26
N LYS A 171 19.00 3.95 3.07
CA LYS A 171 18.11 4.85 2.36
C LYS A 171 16.71 4.25 2.41
N ARG A 172 15.80 4.93 3.10
CA ARG A 172 14.38 4.56 3.15
C ARG A 172 13.85 4.43 1.72
N ILE A 173 13.16 3.34 1.44
CA ILE A 173 12.45 3.12 0.19
C ILE A 173 11.04 3.67 0.36
N ASN A 174 10.73 4.71 -0.43
CA ASN A 174 9.44 5.39 -0.41
C ASN A 174 8.56 4.79 -1.50
N TRP A 175 7.57 4.01 -1.09
CA TRP A 175 6.65 3.33 -1.99
C TRP A 175 5.22 3.54 -1.54
N GLU A 176 4.40 3.98 -2.47
CA GLU A 176 2.95 3.87 -2.40
C GLU A 176 2.57 2.46 -2.86
N THR A 177 1.81 1.74 -2.03
CA THR A 177 1.46 0.33 -2.28
C THR A 177 -0.05 0.13 -2.24
N ARG A 178 -0.59 -0.26 -3.39
CA ARG A 178 -2.00 -0.60 -3.63
C ARG A 178 -2.12 -1.99 -4.26
N THR A 179 -3.35 -2.32 -4.66
CA THR A 179 -3.70 -3.58 -5.29
C THR A 179 -4.63 -3.31 -6.48
N CYS A 180 -4.51 -4.11 -7.53
CA CYS A 180 -5.26 -3.86 -8.77
C CYS A 180 -6.73 -4.28 -8.72
N ASN A 181 -7.11 -5.13 -7.76
CA ASN A 181 -8.49 -5.47 -7.38
C ASN A 181 -8.48 -6.46 -6.18
N GLY A 182 -9.57 -6.54 -5.43
CA GLY A 182 -9.79 -7.58 -4.40
C GLY A 182 -9.42 -7.20 -2.95
N ALA A 183 -9.68 -8.13 -2.03
CA ALA A 183 -9.51 -7.97 -0.57
C ALA A 183 -8.06 -8.21 -0.08
N MET A 184 -7.08 -7.69 -0.82
CA MET A 184 -5.66 -7.82 -0.47
C MET A 184 -5.18 -6.61 0.35
N ASP A 185 -4.57 -6.88 1.50
CA ASP A 185 -3.85 -5.87 2.28
C ASP A 185 -2.37 -5.85 1.88
N ALA A 186 -1.98 -4.93 0.99
CA ALA A 186 -0.60 -4.78 0.55
C ALA A 186 0.35 -4.43 1.71
N ASN A 187 -0.12 -3.69 2.72
CA ASN A 187 0.69 -3.31 3.88
C ASN A 187 1.10 -4.52 4.71
N ARG A 188 0.30 -5.59 4.69
CA ARG A 188 0.67 -6.86 5.34
C ARG A 188 2.02 -7.39 4.87
N TYR A 189 2.42 -7.13 3.62
CA TYR A 189 3.64 -7.66 3.03
C TYR A 189 4.72 -6.61 2.79
N LEU A 190 4.34 -5.37 2.45
CA LEU A 190 5.29 -4.33 2.01
C LEU A 190 5.43 -3.14 2.97
N ALA A 191 4.90 -3.21 4.19
CA ALA A 191 5.06 -2.14 5.17
C ALA A 191 6.48 -2.03 5.75
N SER A 192 7.24 -3.13 5.81
CA SER A 192 8.58 -3.12 6.39
C SER A 192 9.65 -2.71 5.37
N GLN A 193 10.65 -1.97 5.84
CA GLN A 193 11.75 -1.53 4.98
C GLN A 193 12.67 -2.69 4.58
N VAL A 194 12.73 -3.75 5.39
CA VAL A 194 13.38 -5.02 5.03
C VAL A 194 12.67 -5.65 3.83
N ALA A 195 11.35 -5.76 3.86
CA ALA A 195 10.57 -6.29 2.75
C ALA A 195 10.76 -5.47 1.46
N ARG A 196 10.68 -4.14 1.56
CA ARG A 196 10.90 -3.25 0.42
C ARG A 196 12.32 -3.37 -0.13
N ALA A 197 13.33 -3.47 0.73
CA ALA A 197 14.72 -3.62 0.30
C ALA A 197 14.96 -4.95 -0.44
N ILE A 198 14.36 -6.04 0.05
CA ILE A 198 14.41 -7.35 -0.62
C ILE A 198 13.75 -7.27 -1.99
N CYS A 199 12.53 -6.70 -2.06
CA CYS A 199 11.82 -6.55 -3.33
C CYS A 199 12.52 -5.59 -4.32
N GLU A 200 13.13 -4.51 -3.85
CA GLU A 200 13.87 -3.59 -4.73
C GLU A 200 15.13 -4.26 -5.28
N ALA A 201 15.88 -4.98 -4.42
CA ALA A 201 17.08 -5.71 -4.84
C ALA A 201 16.75 -6.79 -5.89
N CYS A 202 15.63 -7.48 -5.72
CA CYS A 202 15.16 -8.56 -6.61
C CYS A 202 14.36 -8.05 -7.83
N TYR A 203 14.26 -6.73 -8.06
CA TYR A 203 13.42 -6.19 -9.13
C TYR A 203 14.04 -6.35 -10.52
N GLU A 204 15.31 -6.06 -10.72
CA GLU A 204 15.92 -6.11 -12.06
C GLU A 204 16.17 -7.56 -12.52
N ALA A 205 16.64 -8.41 -11.60
CA ALA A 205 16.96 -9.80 -11.89
C ALA A 205 16.73 -10.71 -10.66
N PRO A 206 16.48 -12.02 -10.87
CA PRO A 206 16.45 -12.97 -9.76
C PRO A 206 17.80 -13.05 -9.05
N LEU A 207 17.79 -12.97 -7.71
CA LEU A 207 18.99 -12.99 -6.86
C LEU A 207 18.95 -14.14 -5.85
N THR A 208 20.11 -14.73 -5.56
CA THR A 208 20.29 -15.65 -4.43
C THR A 208 20.21 -14.89 -3.11
N LEU A 209 19.97 -15.61 -2.00
CA LEU A 209 19.93 -15.05 -0.65
C LEU A 209 21.19 -14.20 -0.32
N GLU A 210 22.37 -14.67 -0.70
CA GLU A 210 23.62 -13.95 -0.46
C GLU A 210 23.78 -12.71 -1.36
N GLU A 211 23.32 -12.78 -2.61
CA GLU A 211 23.29 -11.62 -3.51
C GLU A 211 22.33 -10.52 -2.98
N ILE A 212 21.18 -10.91 -2.42
CA ILE A 212 20.25 -9.96 -1.76
C ILE A 212 20.93 -9.32 -0.55
N SER A 213 21.61 -10.11 0.28
CA SER A 213 22.36 -9.59 1.44
C SER A 213 23.42 -8.58 1.03
N LEU A 214 24.20 -8.89 -0.01
CA LEU A 214 25.21 -7.96 -0.54
C LEU A 214 24.61 -6.71 -1.19
N ALA A 215 23.46 -6.82 -1.86
CA ALA A 215 22.80 -5.69 -2.51
C ALA A 215 22.14 -4.74 -1.51
N THR A 216 21.58 -5.27 -0.43
CA THR A 216 20.82 -4.52 0.58
C THR A 216 21.65 -4.12 1.80
N GLY A 217 22.77 -4.80 2.06
CA GLY A 217 23.52 -4.68 3.32
C GLY A 217 22.86 -5.40 4.50
N LEU A 218 21.72 -6.06 4.31
CA LEU A 218 21.01 -6.79 5.37
C LEU A 218 21.67 -8.15 5.62
N PRO A 219 21.89 -8.55 6.88
CA PRO A 219 22.25 -9.92 7.20
C PRO A 219 21.25 -10.93 6.62
N THR A 220 21.76 -12.06 6.14
CA THR A 220 20.95 -13.13 5.52
C THR A 220 19.84 -13.63 6.43
N MET A 221 20.03 -13.59 7.75
CA MET A 221 19.03 -14.00 8.74
C MET A 221 17.72 -13.22 8.59
N TYR A 222 17.78 -11.89 8.47
CA TYR A 222 16.59 -11.06 8.30
C TYR A 222 15.89 -11.30 6.96
N ILE A 223 16.67 -11.66 5.94
CA ILE A 223 16.14 -11.98 4.62
C ILE A 223 15.47 -13.36 4.65
N GLU A 224 16.11 -14.36 5.27
CA GLU A 224 15.58 -15.71 5.48
C GLU A 224 14.25 -15.67 6.25
N ASP A 225 14.16 -14.83 7.29
CA ASP A 225 12.94 -14.68 8.09
C ASP A 225 11.80 -13.98 7.30
N ALA A 226 12.13 -13.03 6.42
CA ALA A 226 11.14 -12.28 5.65
C ALA A 226 10.62 -13.03 4.42
N LEU A 227 11.46 -13.84 3.76
CA LEU A 227 11.15 -14.49 2.48
C LEU A 227 9.88 -15.35 2.49
N PRO A 228 9.63 -16.23 3.49
CA PRO A 228 8.42 -17.06 3.52
C PRO A 228 7.13 -16.23 3.48
N HIS A 229 7.10 -15.11 4.20
CA HIS A 229 5.94 -14.21 4.24
C HIS A 229 5.75 -13.46 2.91
N LEU A 230 6.84 -13.00 2.29
CA LEU A 230 6.80 -12.36 0.98
C LEU A 230 6.40 -13.34 -0.14
N MET A 231 6.81 -14.60 -0.04
CA MET A 231 6.41 -15.67 -0.96
C MET A 231 4.97 -16.12 -0.78
N TYR A 232 4.46 -16.12 0.45
CA TYR A 232 3.04 -16.37 0.74
C TYR A 232 2.16 -15.25 0.17
N GLY A 233 2.62 -14.00 0.26
CA GLY A 233 1.95 -12.86 -0.37
C GLY A 233 2.19 -12.74 -1.88
N ASP A 234 2.89 -13.64 -2.54
CA ASP A 234 3.27 -13.53 -3.97
C ASP A 234 3.98 -12.20 -4.32
N ALA A 235 4.62 -11.54 -3.34
CA ALA A 235 5.48 -10.38 -3.54
C ALA A 235 6.84 -10.79 -4.11
N ILE A 236 7.33 -11.95 -3.66
CA ILE A 236 8.54 -12.62 -4.15
C ILE A 236 8.17 -13.98 -4.72
N GLU A 237 8.69 -14.29 -5.92
CA GLU A 237 8.68 -15.63 -6.49
C GLU A 237 10.06 -16.30 -6.34
N GLN A 238 10.07 -17.62 -6.14
CA GLN A 238 11.30 -18.40 -6.10
C GLN A 238 11.55 -19.08 -7.46
N ILE A 239 12.72 -18.84 -8.04
CA ILE A 239 13.18 -19.40 -9.31
C ILE A 239 14.45 -20.22 -9.04
N GLY A 240 14.29 -21.52 -8.82
CA GLY A 240 15.39 -22.38 -8.38
C GLY A 240 15.90 -21.96 -7.00
N ASN A 241 17.18 -21.58 -6.91
CA ASN A 241 17.80 -21.07 -5.68
C ASN A 241 17.84 -19.52 -5.62
N LYS A 242 17.10 -18.85 -6.50
CA LYS A 242 17.01 -17.39 -6.60
C LYS A 242 15.60 -16.91 -6.30
N TYR A 243 15.49 -15.63 -5.99
CA TYR A 243 14.25 -14.93 -5.64
C TYR A 243 14.09 -13.72 -6.55
N ALA A 244 12.87 -13.47 -7.02
CA ALA A 244 12.56 -12.35 -7.91
C ALA A 244 11.30 -11.63 -7.44
N THR A 245 11.24 -10.32 -7.63
CA THR A 245 10.05 -9.53 -7.33
C THR A 245 8.98 -9.79 -8.37
N ASN A 246 7.75 -10.07 -7.91
CA ASN A 246 6.63 -10.51 -8.72
C ASN A 246 5.58 -9.40 -8.96
N PHE A 247 6.01 -8.14 -8.90
CA PHE A 247 5.18 -6.98 -9.23
C PHE A 247 6.00 -5.88 -9.89
N ILE A 248 5.34 -5.04 -10.69
CA ILE A 248 5.96 -3.87 -11.31
C ILE A 248 6.14 -2.77 -10.25
N VAL A 249 7.33 -2.16 -10.24
CA VAL A 249 7.62 -0.91 -9.51
C VAL A 249 7.63 0.24 -10.53
N LEU A 250 6.63 1.12 -10.47
CA LEU A 250 6.61 2.33 -11.30
C LEU A 250 7.47 3.40 -10.64
N ARG A 251 8.65 3.65 -11.22
CA ARG A 251 9.59 4.66 -10.72
C ARG A 251 9.11 6.07 -11.03
N LEU A 252 9.46 7.04 -10.17
CA LEU A 252 9.07 8.45 -10.33
C LEU A 252 9.55 9.01 -11.68
N LYS A 253 10.80 8.73 -12.05
CA LYS A 253 11.37 9.17 -13.34
C LYS A 253 10.60 8.66 -14.56
N ASP A 254 10.10 7.42 -14.48
CA ASP A 254 9.40 6.77 -15.60
C ASP A 254 7.96 7.29 -15.67
N ARG A 255 7.33 7.50 -14.51
CA ARG A 255 6.06 8.22 -14.38
C ARG A 255 6.12 9.63 -14.95
N GLU A 256 7.06 10.45 -14.51
CA GLU A 256 7.22 11.85 -14.97
C GLU A 256 7.37 11.93 -16.49
N LYS A 257 8.10 11.00 -17.10
CA LYS A 257 8.27 10.94 -18.55
C LYS A 257 6.94 10.63 -19.25
N MET A 258 6.21 9.63 -18.76
CA MET A 258 4.94 9.19 -19.33
C MET A 258 3.82 10.24 -19.13
N GLU A 259 3.78 10.94 -17.99
CA GLU A 259 2.76 11.96 -17.71
C GLU A 259 2.86 13.18 -18.63
N ARG A 260 4.06 13.49 -19.17
CA ARG A 260 4.20 14.54 -20.18
C ARG A 260 3.38 14.26 -21.44
N GLU A 261 3.08 13.00 -21.73
CA GLU A 261 2.27 12.58 -22.87
C GLU A 261 0.77 12.93 -22.69
N PHE A 262 0.33 13.24 -21.46
CA PHE A 262 -1.05 13.70 -21.21
C PHE A 262 -1.30 15.14 -21.66
N GLN A 263 -0.27 15.99 -21.68
CA GLN A 263 -0.40 17.43 -21.97
C GLN A 263 -1.25 17.78 -23.21
N PRO A 264 -1.02 17.19 -24.40
CA PRO A 264 -1.85 17.48 -25.57
C PRO A 264 -3.30 17.02 -25.45
N LEU A 265 -3.60 16.05 -24.56
CA LEU A 265 -4.94 15.55 -24.34
C LEU A 265 -5.72 16.34 -23.29
N ILE A 266 -5.08 16.93 -22.28
CA ILE A 266 -5.78 17.58 -21.15
C ILE A 266 -6.79 18.61 -21.67
N GLY A 267 -6.32 19.57 -22.47
CA GLY A 267 -7.18 20.62 -23.03
C GLY A 267 -8.24 20.05 -23.99
N ALA A 268 -7.87 19.11 -24.87
CA ALA A 268 -8.80 18.52 -25.83
C ALA A 268 -9.93 17.71 -25.17
N VAL A 269 -9.61 16.98 -24.09
CA VAL A 269 -10.59 16.25 -23.28
C VAL A 269 -11.46 17.26 -22.52
N ALA A 270 -10.86 18.29 -21.91
CA ALA A 270 -11.60 19.32 -21.19
C ALA A 270 -12.59 20.07 -22.09
N ASP A 271 -12.15 20.51 -23.28
CA ASP A 271 -13.01 21.16 -24.29
C ASP A 271 -14.22 20.26 -24.66
N TYR A 272 -13.97 18.97 -24.85
CA TYR A 272 -15.00 17.99 -25.16
C TYR A 272 -16.01 17.85 -24.01
N PHE A 273 -15.53 17.66 -22.77
CA PHE A 273 -16.40 17.47 -21.62
C PHE A 273 -17.14 18.74 -21.22
N GLU A 274 -16.54 19.92 -21.36
CA GLU A 274 -17.21 21.21 -21.16
C GLU A 274 -18.43 21.37 -22.09
N ALA A 275 -18.23 21.13 -23.40
CA ALA A 275 -19.33 21.18 -24.37
C ALA A 275 -20.38 20.08 -24.12
N LEU A 276 -19.95 18.87 -23.74
CA LEU A 276 -20.83 17.76 -23.45
C LEU A 276 -21.68 18.01 -22.20
N PHE A 277 -21.07 18.53 -21.13
CA PHE A 277 -21.72 18.87 -19.88
C PHE A 277 -22.79 19.96 -20.08
N ALA A 278 -22.45 21.03 -20.80
CA ALA A 278 -23.42 22.07 -21.16
C ALA A 278 -24.64 21.52 -21.93
N LYS A 279 -24.42 20.55 -22.83
CA LYS A 279 -25.48 19.91 -23.62
C LYS A 279 -26.36 18.96 -22.79
N CYS A 280 -25.80 18.34 -21.76
CA CYS A 280 -26.49 17.33 -20.96
C CYS A 280 -27.16 17.89 -19.70
N GLU A 281 -26.83 19.10 -19.26
CA GLU A 281 -27.36 19.75 -18.04
C GLU A 281 -28.88 19.65 -17.93
N GLU A 282 -29.60 20.13 -18.95
CA GLU A 282 -31.07 20.14 -18.95
C GLU A 282 -31.64 18.71 -18.86
N LYS A 283 -31.05 17.76 -19.60
CA LYS A 283 -31.49 16.37 -19.58
C LYS A 283 -31.31 15.74 -18.21
N ILE A 284 -30.16 15.95 -17.58
CA ILE A 284 -29.86 15.42 -16.25
C ILE A 284 -30.84 15.97 -15.22
N SER A 285 -31.13 17.27 -15.29
CA SER A 285 -32.07 17.92 -14.37
C SER A 285 -33.50 17.33 -14.43
N GLN A 286 -33.88 16.74 -15.57
CA GLN A 286 -35.18 16.11 -15.82
C GLN A 286 -35.22 14.63 -15.47
N MET A 287 -34.09 14.01 -15.11
CA MET A 287 -34.05 12.59 -14.71
C MET A 287 -34.62 12.38 -13.30
N ASP A 288 -35.15 11.18 -13.05
CA ASP A 288 -35.86 10.85 -11.80
C ASP A 288 -35.01 10.08 -10.77
N PHE A 289 -33.72 10.43 -10.63
CA PHE A 289 -32.83 9.83 -9.63
C PHE A 289 -32.50 10.82 -8.52
N TYR A 290 -32.28 10.33 -7.28
CA TYR A 290 -31.90 11.24 -6.20
C TYR A 290 -30.51 11.83 -6.46
N GLY A 291 -30.41 13.15 -6.43
CA GLY A 291 -29.19 13.90 -6.77
C GLY A 291 -29.18 14.49 -8.17
N HIS A 292 -30.23 14.32 -8.99
CA HIS A 292 -30.37 14.99 -10.29
C HIS A 292 -30.27 16.52 -10.18
N HIS A 293 -30.67 17.08 -9.04
CA HIS A 293 -30.59 18.51 -8.72
C HIS A 293 -29.19 18.99 -8.27
N PHE A 294 -28.20 18.10 -8.15
CA PHE A 294 -26.83 18.49 -7.78
C PHE A 294 -26.12 19.29 -8.89
N GLY A 295 -26.62 19.24 -10.14
CA GLY A 295 -26.04 19.94 -11.29
C GLY A 295 -24.75 19.30 -11.80
N ILE A 296 -24.34 19.62 -13.04
CA ILE A 296 -23.16 18.98 -13.65
C ILE A 296 -21.84 19.37 -12.99
N GLN A 297 -21.77 20.53 -12.33
CA GLN A 297 -20.57 20.93 -11.58
C GLN A 297 -20.18 19.89 -10.53
N ARG A 298 -21.17 19.21 -9.96
CA ARG A 298 -21.01 18.13 -8.98
C ARG A 298 -21.06 16.74 -9.62
N LEU A 299 -22.05 16.48 -10.48
CA LEU A 299 -22.20 15.16 -11.13
C LEU A 299 -21.10 14.86 -12.15
N GLY A 300 -20.36 15.87 -12.60
CA GLY A 300 -19.19 15.73 -13.46
C GLY A 300 -18.05 14.93 -12.82
N TYR A 301 -17.95 14.92 -11.48
CA TYR A 301 -17.03 14.04 -10.73
C TYR A 301 -17.40 12.55 -10.83
N ILE A 302 -18.62 12.24 -11.27
CA ILE A 302 -19.03 10.88 -11.66
C ILE A 302 -18.85 10.72 -13.17
N ALA A 303 -19.43 11.63 -13.96
CA ALA A 303 -19.53 11.50 -15.40
C ALA A 303 -18.17 11.45 -16.14
N LEU A 304 -17.20 12.28 -15.73
CA LEU A 304 -15.88 12.32 -16.37
C LEU A 304 -15.10 11.00 -16.19
N PRO A 305 -14.84 10.51 -14.94
CA PRO A 305 -14.19 9.22 -14.76
C PRO A 305 -14.95 8.08 -15.44
N LEU A 306 -16.28 8.10 -15.36
CA LEU A 306 -17.14 7.10 -15.96
C LEU A 306 -16.91 6.96 -17.46
N ALA A 307 -16.98 8.09 -18.17
CA ALA A 307 -16.79 8.14 -19.62
C ALA A 307 -15.36 7.78 -20.04
N LEU A 308 -14.34 8.32 -19.37
CA LEU A 308 -12.94 8.06 -19.71
C LEU A 308 -12.54 6.61 -19.42
N ARG A 309 -12.93 6.03 -18.29
CA ARG A 309 -12.68 4.61 -17.97
C ARG A 309 -13.37 3.70 -18.98
N GLY A 310 -14.64 3.98 -19.29
CA GLY A 310 -15.38 3.27 -20.33
C GLY A 310 -14.66 3.31 -21.69
N LYS A 311 -14.12 4.48 -22.07
CA LYS A 311 -13.40 4.66 -23.33
C LYS A 311 -12.06 3.92 -23.36
N VAL A 312 -11.28 3.97 -22.28
CA VAL A 312 -10.03 3.20 -22.14
C VAL A 312 -10.31 1.70 -22.26
N ARG A 313 -11.36 1.21 -21.60
CA ARG A 313 -11.80 -0.19 -21.69
C ARG A 313 -12.23 -0.58 -23.10
N GLU A 314 -13.01 0.26 -23.79
CA GLU A 314 -13.43 0.06 -25.18
C GLU A 314 -12.20 -0.09 -26.11
N ILE A 315 -11.24 0.83 -26.00
CA ILE A 315 -10.00 0.79 -26.79
C ILE A 315 -9.19 -0.48 -26.47
N GLY A 316 -9.07 -0.85 -25.20
CA GLY A 316 -8.39 -2.06 -24.75
C GLY A 316 -9.02 -3.34 -25.32
N ASN A 317 -10.35 -3.41 -25.37
CA ASN A 317 -11.08 -4.54 -25.93
C ASN A 317 -10.99 -4.61 -27.46
N ARG A 318 -10.92 -3.46 -28.14
CA ARG A 318 -10.77 -3.37 -29.61
C ARG A 318 -9.38 -3.80 -30.08
N LEU A 319 -8.34 -3.59 -29.28
CA LEU A 319 -6.96 -3.88 -29.62
C LEU A 319 -6.44 -5.09 -28.85
N PRO A 320 -6.30 -6.29 -29.47
CA PRO A 320 -5.87 -7.50 -28.77
C PRO A 320 -4.53 -7.37 -28.03
N SER A 321 -3.64 -6.50 -28.52
CA SER A 321 -2.37 -6.22 -27.84
C SER A 321 -2.57 -5.53 -26.49
N LEU A 322 -3.67 -4.82 -26.26
CA LEU A 322 -3.99 -4.09 -25.03
C LEU A 322 -4.97 -4.84 -24.12
N ALA A 323 -5.47 -6.00 -24.55
CA ALA A 323 -6.41 -6.78 -23.76
C ALA A 323 -5.80 -7.15 -22.39
N SER A 324 -6.52 -6.85 -21.31
CA SER A 324 -6.12 -7.27 -19.97
C SER A 324 -6.47 -8.75 -19.77
N GLY A 325 -5.52 -9.51 -19.22
CA GLY A 325 -5.76 -10.90 -18.81
C GLY A 325 -6.54 -10.97 -17.49
N PRO A 326 -7.00 -12.17 -17.09
CA PRO A 326 -7.63 -12.34 -15.78
C PRO A 326 -6.63 -12.03 -14.66
N TYR A 327 -7.14 -11.51 -13.54
CA TYR A 327 -6.35 -11.35 -12.32
C TYR A 327 -5.92 -12.73 -11.79
N PRO A 328 -4.64 -12.94 -11.46
CA PRO A 328 -4.19 -14.21 -10.91
C PRO A 328 -4.79 -14.44 -9.52
N PRO A 329 -5.12 -15.69 -9.14
CA PRO A 329 -5.38 -16.02 -7.75
C PRO A 329 -4.07 -15.93 -6.93
N ARG A 330 -4.17 -15.44 -5.69
CA ARG A 330 -3.05 -15.35 -4.74
C ARG A 330 -3.18 -16.39 -3.64
N LYS A 331 -2.06 -16.81 -3.06
CA LYS A 331 -2.04 -17.87 -2.02
C LYS A 331 -2.72 -17.48 -0.72
N ASP A 332 -2.88 -16.18 -0.47
CA ASP A 332 -3.59 -15.64 0.69
C ASP A 332 -5.11 -15.53 0.50
N GLY A 333 -5.65 -16.08 -0.60
CA GLY A 333 -7.06 -16.04 -0.94
C GLY A 333 -7.48 -14.76 -1.68
N GLY A 334 -6.57 -13.82 -1.93
CA GLY A 334 -6.81 -12.65 -2.76
C GLY A 334 -6.71 -12.93 -4.26
N TYR A 335 -6.93 -11.89 -5.06
CA TYR A 335 -6.71 -11.89 -6.51
C TYR A 335 -5.89 -10.66 -6.91
N GLY A 336 -5.20 -10.72 -8.03
CA GLY A 336 -4.51 -9.56 -8.61
C GLY A 336 -3.03 -9.46 -8.28
N TRP A 337 -2.47 -8.29 -8.52
CA TRP A 337 -1.07 -7.94 -8.37
C TRP A 337 -0.92 -6.77 -7.39
N PHE A 338 0.28 -6.61 -6.82
CA PHE A 338 0.63 -5.36 -6.17
C PHE A 338 0.72 -4.23 -7.20
N ILE A 339 0.18 -3.07 -6.86
CA ILE A 339 0.42 -1.81 -7.56
C ILE A 339 1.42 -1.02 -6.72
N VAL A 340 2.67 -0.94 -7.15
CA VAL A 340 3.73 -0.25 -6.41
C VAL A 340 4.29 0.89 -7.23
N THR A 341 4.19 2.10 -6.68
CA THR A 341 4.75 3.32 -7.28
C THR A 341 5.75 3.94 -6.31
N GLU A 342 6.86 4.45 -6.80
CA GLU A 342 7.75 5.27 -5.98
C GLU A 342 7.02 6.54 -5.50
N ALA A 343 7.18 6.87 -4.22
CA ALA A 343 6.59 8.06 -3.60
C ALA A 343 7.65 9.16 -3.42
N ALA A 344 7.20 10.42 -3.48
CA ALA A 344 8.09 11.59 -3.42
C ALA A 344 8.81 11.73 -2.06
N ASP A 345 8.18 11.25 -0.97
CA ASP A 345 8.70 11.37 0.38
C ASP A 345 8.23 10.23 1.30
N GLU A 346 8.63 10.29 2.57
CA GLU A 346 8.38 9.26 3.57
C GLU A 346 6.92 9.08 3.98
N ARG A 347 6.02 9.98 3.55
CA ARG A 347 4.58 9.86 3.79
C ARG A 347 3.94 8.76 2.95
N ASP A 348 4.65 8.28 1.91
CA ASP A 348 4.19 7.24 0.99
C ASP A 348 2.78 7.55 0.40
N LEU A 349 2.52 8.83 0.15
CA LEU A 349 1.21 9.29 -0.33
C LEU A 349 1.04 9.03 -1.83
N ASP A 350 -0.23 8.88 -2.19
CA ASP A 350 -0.67 8.80 -3.57
C ASP A 350 -0.23 10.00 -4.41
N HIS A 351 0.12 9.72 -5.67
CA HIS A 351 0.35 10.80 -6.62
C HIS A 351 -0.94 11.64 -6.76
N PRO A 352 -0.85 12.99 -6.72
CA PRO A 352 -2.02 13.89 -6.67
C PRO A 352 -3.09 13.60 -7.73
N TYR A 353 -2.65 13.20 -8.92
CA TYR A 353 -3.53 12.96 -10.08
C TYR A 353 -3.96 11.52 -10.27
N THR A 354 -3.56 10.60 -9.38
CA THR A 354 -4.04 9.22 -9.51
C THR A 354 -5.55 9.18 -9.40
N SER A 355 -6.22 8.41 -10.27
CA SER A 355 -7.66 8.19 -10.18
C SER A 355 -7.98 6.74 -9.83
N GLY A 356 -8.76 6.55 -8.78
CA GLY A 356 -9.27 5.26 -8.33
C GLY A 356 -10.78 5.09 -8.56
N CYS A 357 -11.23 3.85 -8.49
CA CYS A 357 -12.64 3.51 -8.28
C CYS A 357 -12.71 2.53 -7.11
N ASN A 358 -13.30 2.99 -6.01
CA ASN A 358 -13.58 2.13 -4.87
C ASN A 358 -15.02 1.62 -4.97
N VAL A 359 -15.20 0.30 -4.90
CA VAL A 359 -16.51 -0.35 -4.88
C VAL A 359 -16.75 -0.92 -3.49
N THR A 360 -17.96 -0.72 -2.98
CA THR A 360 -18.45 -1.32 -1.73
C THR A 360 -19.62 -2.23 -2.07
N ASP A 361 -19.47 -3.53 -1.83
CA ASP A 361 -20.46 -4.57 -2.15
C ASP A 361 -21.47 -4.77 -1.00
N GLY A 362 -22.76 -4.62 -1.30
CA GLY A 362 -23.90 -4.90 -0.43
C GLY A 362 -24.72 -6.13 -0.83
N GLN A 363 -24.16 -7.01 -1.67
CA GLN A 363 -24.77 -8.17 -2.34
C GLN A 363 -25.81 -7.84 -3.42
N ARG A 364 -26.66 -6.84 -3.19
CA ARG A 364 -27.74 -6.43 -4.10
C ARG A 364 -27.72 -4.94 -4.43
N ASP A 365 -26.67 -4.25 -4.02
CA ASP A 365 -26.46 -2.84 -4.21
C ASP A 365 -25.01 -2.49 -3.93
N PHE A 366 -24.60 -1.34 -4.47
CA PHE A 366 -23.20 -0.95 -4.49
C PHE A 366 -23.06 0.54 -4.27
N ILE A 367 -22.10 0.93 -3.43
CA ILE A 367 -21.59 2.31 -3.41
C ILE A 367 -20.26 2.33 -4.16
N TYR A 368 -20.20 3.20 -5.15
CA TYR A 368 -19.02 3.51 -5.92
C TYR A 368 -18.44 4.84 -5.46
N TRP A 369 -17.12 4.95 -5.55
CA TRP A 369 -16.42 6.20 -5.31
C TRP A 369 -15.29 6.38 -6.32
N TYR A 370 -15.52 7.25 -7.30
CA TYR A 370 -14.45 7.77 -8.14
C TYR A 370 -13.66 8.81 -7.36
N ASN A 371 -12.41 8.48 -7.09
CA ASN A 371 -11.53 9.31 -6.28
C ASN A 371 -10.34 9.80 -7.09
N ILE A 372 -9.79 10.93 -6.64
CA ILE A 372 -8.59 11.56 -7.18
C ILE A 372 -7.63 11.75 -6.00
N GLY A 373 -6.36 11.35 -6.16
CA GLY A 373 -5.38 11.23 -5.08
C GLY A 373 -5.27 12.48 -4.19
N LYS A 374 -5.26 13.68 -4.78
CA LYS A 374 -5.17 14.94 -4.02
C LYS A 374 -6.40 15.28 -3.17
N TYR A 375 -7.54 14.67 -3.46
CA TYR A 375 -8.80 14.84 -2.71
C TYR A 375 -9.18 13.58 -1.93
N PHE A 376 -8.29 12.58 -1.89
CA PHE A 376 -8.59 11.30 -1.29
C PHE A 376 -8.65 11.42 0.24
N ASP A 377 -9.81 11.12 0.81
CA ASP A 377 -9.99 10.96 2.26
C ASP A 377 -10.36 9.51 2.58
N ARG A 378 -9.49 8.84 3.31
CA ARG A 378 -9.67 7.43 3.69
C ARG A 378 -10.96 7.21 4.50
N ASN A 379 -11.45 8.20 5.25
CA ASN A 379 -12.67 8.10 6.06
C ASN A 379 -13.95 8.10 5.22
N ILE A 380 -13.89 8.53 3.95
CA ILE A 380 -15.03 8.37 3.04
C ILE A 380 -15.30 6.88 2.80
N TYR A 381 -14.25 6.07 2.61
CA TYR A 381 -14.40 4.64 2.31
C TYR A 381 -14.34 3.73 3.57
N HIS A 382 -13.46 4.04 4.51
CA HIS A 382 -13.26 3.31 5.77
C HIS A 382 -13.90 4.05 6.96
N ASN A 383 -13.65 3.60 8.20
CA ASN A 383 -13.97 4.34 9.44
C ASN A 383 -15.42 4.84 9.53
N GLY A 384 -16.39 3.99 9.19
CA GLY A 384 -17.79 4.38 9.23
C GLY A 384 -18.29 5.15 8.00
N GLY A 385 -17.52 5.16 6.91
CA GLY A 385 -17.90 5.71 5.61
C GLY A 385 -18.76 4.77 4.75
N THR A 386 -18.50 4.69 3.44
CA THR A 386 -19.32 3.92 2.48
C THR A 386 -19.47 2.44 2.85
N ARG A 387 -18.41 1.80 3.37
CA ARG A 387 -18.46 0.42 3.88
C ARG A 387 -19.50 0.23 4.97
N TRP A 388 -19.61 1.19 5.88
CA TRP A 388 -20.58 1.13 6.96
C TRP A 388 -21.99 1.46 6.47
N LEU A 389 -22.13 2.44 5.56
CA LEU A 389 -23.42 2.78 4.95
C LEU A 389 -24.06 1.57 4.25
N ILE A 390 -23.30 0.86 3.41
CA ILE A 390 -23.76 -0.36 2.73
C ILE A 390 -24.06 -1.47 3.73
N ALA A 391 -23.15 -1.74 4.67
CA ALA A 391 -23.34 -2.82 5.65
C ALA A 391 -24.61 -2.64 6.51
N ASN A 392 -25.01 -1.39 6.75
CA ASN A 392 -26.22 -1.05 7.53
C ASN A 392 -27.44 -0.72 6.66
N GLN A 393 -27.32 -0.91 5.33
CA GLN A 393 -28.37 -0.65 4.36
C GLN A 393 -28.96 0.77 4.48
N ILE A 394 -28.10 1.77 4.72
CA ILE A 394 -28.56 3.14 4.93
C ILE A 394 -29.18 3.73 3.65
N PRO A 395 -28.54 3.67 2.46
CA PRO A 395 -29.15 4.22 1.24
C PRO A 395 -30.54 3.67 0.92
N GLN A 396 -30.76 2.37 1.14
CA GLN A 396 -31.99 1.64 0.87
C GLN A 396 -33.15 2.09 1.77
N LYS A 397 -32.82 2.56 2.99
CA LYS A 397 -33.79 3.08 3.95
C LYS A 397 -34.09 4.57 3.74
N CYS A 398 -33.34 5.25 2.88
CA CYS A 398 -33.48 6.68 2.61
C CYS A 398 -34.35 6.92 1.37
N LYS A 399 -35.61 7.30 1.57
CA LYS A 399 -36.50 7.63 0.45
C LYS A 399 -36.13 8.99 -0.14
N GLN A 400 -35.82 9.03 -1.44
CA GLN A 400 -35.33 10.25 -2.11
C GLN A 400 -34.15 10.88 -1.35
N GLY A 401 -33.24 10.03 -0.87
CA GLY A 401 -32.04 10.42 -0.13
C GLY A 401 -32.27 11.02 1.26
N VAL A 402 -33.52 11.20 1.70
CA VAL A 402 -33.85 11.72 3.04
C VAL A 402 -33.64 10.62 4.08
N ILE A 403 -32.89 10.95 5.14
CA ILE A 403 -32.61 10.06 6.27
C ILE A 403 -33.81 10.10 7.22
N PRO A 404 -34.51 8.96 7.46
CA PRO A 404 -35.61 8.89 8.43
C PRO A 404 -35.17 9.25 9.84
N GLU A 405 -36.06 9.88 10.59
CA GLU A 405 -35.84 10.19 12.01
C GLU A 405 -35.62 8.90 12.82
N GLY A 406 -34.61 8.92 13.70
CA GLY A 406 -34.24 7.76 14.51
C GLY A 406 -33.49 6.64 13.76
N LEU A 407 -33.23 6.77 12.45
CA LEU A 407 -32.46 5.76 11.71
C LEU A 407 -30.99 5.72 12.15
N LEU A 408 -30.40 6.88 12.44
CA LEU A 408 -29.00 7.03 12.80
C LEU A 408 -28.88 7.46 14.26
N SER A 409 -27.91 6.90 14.98
CA SER A 409 -27.53 7.40 16.32
C SER A 409 -26.85 8.77 16.21
N GLU A 410 -26.75 9.51 17.31
CA GLU A 410 -26.05 10.81 17.33
C GLU A 410 -24.59 10.68 16.89
N ASP A 411 -23.89 9.61 17.32
CA ASP A 411 -22.51 9.34 16.94
C ASP A 411 -22.37 9.05 15.44
N ASP A 412 -23.31 8.28 14.86
CA ASP A 412 -23.32 8.00 13.43
C ASP A 412 -23.58 9.27 12.61
N MET A 413 -24.49 10.12 13.07
CA MET A 413 -24.80 11.42 12.46
C MET A 413 -23.57 12.32 12.43
N VAL A 414 -22.90 12.51 13.57
CA VAL A 414 -21.70 13.35 13.67
C VAL A 414 -20.61 12.83 12.74
N ARG A 415 -20.36 11.52 12.75
CA ARG A 415 -19.34 10.90 11.90
C ARG A 415 -19.62 11.07 10.41
N LEU A 416 -20.86 10.81 9.96
CA LEU A 416 -21.23 10.94 8.56
C LEU A 416 -21.23 12.40 8.07
N LEU A 417 -21.56 13.36 8.95
CA LEU A 417 -21.44 14.80 8.67
C LEU A 417 -19.97 15.23 8.53
N GLN A 418 -19.08 14.72 9.40
CA GLN A 418 -17.64 14.97 9.31
C GLN A 418 -17.05 14.43 8.01
N ASN A 419 -17.47 13.22 7.60
CA ASN A 419 -17.07 12.59 6.34
C ASN A 419 -17.78 13.19 5.10
N ASN A 420 -18.66 14.17 5.30
CA ASN A 420 -19.45 14.84 4.26
C ASN A 420 -20.31 13.88 3.41
N LEU A 421 -20.67 12.72 3.96
CA LEU A 421 -21.51 11.69 3.33
C LEU A 421 -23.00 11.96 3.52
N ILE A 422 -23.35 12.81 4.49
CA ILE A 422 -24.70 13.33 4.69
C ILE A 422 -24.63 14.86 4.87
N ALA A 423 -25.71 15.56 4.55
CA ALA A 423 -25.83 17.00 4.69
C ALA A 423 -27.21 17.36 5.24
N LYS A 424 -27.34 18.53 5.86
CA LYS A 424 -28.63 19.06 6.31
C LYS A 424 -29.19 19.99 5.25
N THR A 425 -30.34 19.64 4.69
CA THR A 425 -31.04 20.41 3.64
C THR A 425 -32.50 20.59 4.06
N ASP A 426 -32.99 21.83 4.05
CA ASP A 426 -34.37 22.19 4.40
C ASP A 426 -34.86 21.60 5.74
N GLY A 427 -33.97 21.53 6.73
CA GLY A 427 -34.28 21.03 8.07
C GLY A 427 -34.18 19.51 8.24
N ALA A 428 -34.09 18.75 7.15
CA ALA A 428 -33.88 17.30 7.16
C ALA A 428 -32.40 16.93 6.89
N TYR A 429 -31.99 15.75 7.34
CA TYR A 429 -30.70 15.20 6.94
C TYR A 429 -30.88 14.31 5.71
N CYS A 430 -30.00 14.48 4.72
CA CYS A 430 -30.05 13.77 3.46
C CYS A 430 -28.69 13.19 3.12
N LEU A 431 -28.67 12.12 2.33
CA LEU A 431 -27.45 11.58 1.72
C LEU A 431 -26.81 12.64 0.85
N ASN A 432 -25.50 12.81 0.97
CA ASN A 432 -24.77 13.81 0.20
C ASN A 432 -24.08 13.18 -1.02
N PHE A 433 -24.76 12.27 -1.71
CA PHE A 433 -24.30 11.61 -2.93
C PHE A 433 -25.50 11.11 -3.75
N ALA A 434 -25.32 10.90 -5.05
CA ALA A 434 -26.41 10.50 -5.94
C ALA A 434 -26.79 9.04 -5.74
N CYS A 435 -28.09 8.72 -5.84
CA CYS A 435 -28.61 7.35 -5.76
C CYS A 435 -29.42 7.03 -7.00
N PHE A 436 -29.07 5.92 -7.66
CA PHE A 436 -29.67 5.46 -8.91
C PHE A 436 -30.30 4.08 -8.76
N THR A 437 -31.39 3.81 -9.49
CA THR A 437 -31.69 2.44 -9.92
C THR A 437 -30.76 2.03 -11.06
N GLN A 438 -30.73 0.74 -11.40
CA GLN A 438 -29.93 0.26 -12.52
C GLN A 438 -30.34 0.89 -13.86
N GLU A 439 -31.64 1.06 -14.11
CA GLU A 439 -32.15 1.71 -15.34
C GLU A 439 -31.77 3.19 -15.39
N GLN A 440 -31.91 3.91 -14.28
CA GLN A 440 -31.56 5.32 -14.17
C GLN A 440 -30.06 5.54 -14.39
N PHE A 441 -29.22 4.70 -13.81
CA PHE A 441 -27.78 4.76 -14.01
C PHE A 441 -27.41 4.46 -15.48
N ALA A 442 -28.06 3.48 -16.11
CA ALA A 442 -27.82 3.18 -17.52
C ALA A 442 -28.24 4.33 -18.45
N GLU A 443 -29.33 5.04 -18.13
CA GLU A 443 -29.71 6.26 -18.84
C GLU A 443 -28.69 7.39 -18.64
N PHE A 444 -28.24 7.60 -17.40
CA PHE A 444 -27.22 8.61 -17.07
C PHE A 444 -25.91 8.33 -17.79
N TRP A 445 -25.42 7.07 -17.74
CA TRP A 445 -24.22 6.62 -18.44
C TRP A 445 -24.27 6.94 -19.94
N LYS A 446 -25.41 6.67 -20.60
CA LYS A 446 -25.55 6.86 -22.05
C LYS A 446 -25.29 8.30 -22.49
N LEU A 447 -25.54 9.28 -21.63
CA LEU A 447 -25.29 10.69 -21.92
C LEU A 447 -23.80 11.01 -22.14
N PHE A 448 -22.88 10.20 -21.59
CA PHE A 448 -21.44 10.50 -21.56
C PHE A 448 -20.59 9.56 -22.41
N SER A 449 -21.20 8.81 -23.33
CA SER A 449 -20.44 7.96 -24.27
C SER A 449 -19.57 8.82 -25.20
N VAL A 450 -18.25 8.61 -25.18
CA VAL A 450 -17.30 9.36 -26.02
C VAL A 450 -17.40 8.91 -27.48
N GLN A 451 -18.07 9.71 -28.31
CA GLN A 451 -18.28 9.44 -29.74
C GLN A 451 -17.34 10.25 -30.66
N ASP A 452 -16.46 11.08 -30.11
CA ASP A 452 -15.55 11.91 -30.90
C ASP A 452 -14.38 11.07 -31.47
N HIS A 453 -14.31 10.98 -32.81
CA HIS A 453 -13.29 10.18 -33.50
C HIS A 453 -11.86 10.71 -33.32
N LYS A 454 -11.69 12.03 -33.18
CA LYS A 454 -10.37 12.63 -32.99
C LYS A 454 -9.86 12.30 -31.59
N LEU A 455 -10.73 12.43 -30.58
CA LEU A 455 -10.40 12.10 -29.20
C LEU A 455 -10.14 10.59 -29.02
N ASP A 456 -10.92 9.73 -29.69
CA ASP A 456 -10.68 8.29 -29.74
C ASP A 456 -9.28 7.95 -30.29
N ALA A 457 -8.87 8.62 -31.38
CA ALA A 457 -7.54 8.45 -31.96
C ALA A 457 -6.43 8.92 -31.02
N MET A 458 -6.57 10.11 -30.43
CA MET A 458 -5.60 10.66 -29.47
C MET A 458 -5.44 9.77 -28.23
N LEU A 459 -6.54 9.28 -27.66
CA LEU A 459 -6.52 8.34 -26.53
C LEU A 459 -5.87 7.01 -26.92
N THR A 460 -6.17 6.50 -28.12
CA THR A 460 -5.56 5.26 -28.62
C THR A 460 -4.04 5.41 -28.77
N GLU A 461 -3.57 6.50 -29.36
CA GLU A 461 -2.14 6.82 -29.51
C GLU A 461 -1.46 6.93 -28.15
N LEU A 462 -2.08 7.62 -27.18
CA LEU A 462 -1.58 7.71 -25.81
C LEU A 462 -1.44 6.31 -25.18
N ILE A 463 -2.48 5.49 -25.19
CA ILE A 463 -2.46 4.17 -24.54
C ILE A 463 -1.37 3.27 -25.16
N VAL A 464 -1.22 3.30 -26.49
CA VAL A 464 -0.16 2.55 -27.19
C VAL A 464 1.23 3.05 -26.82
N SER A 465 1.41 4.37 -26.71
CA SER A 465 2.68 4.97 -26.31
C SER A 465 3.05 4.66 -24.85
N ILE A 466 2.10 4.78 -23.92
CA ILE A 466 2.27 4.38 -22.52
C ILE A 466 2.66 2.91 -22.41
N LYS A 467 1.97 2.01 -23.14
CA LYS A 467 2.36 0.59 -23.18
C LYS A 467 3.80 0.41 -23.66
N LYS A 468 4.21 1.10 -24.72
CA LYS A 468 5.58 1.03 -25.23
C LYS A 468 6.60 1.49 -24.18
N SER A 469 6.26 2.51 -23.40
CA SER A 469 7.07 2.95 -22.27
C SER A 469 7.21 1.85 -21.21
N PHE A 470 6.11 1.23 -20.75
CA PHE A 470 6.17 0.09 -19.81
C PHE A 470 7.02 -1.07 -20.34
N VAL A 471 6.86 -1.48 -21.61
CA VAL A 471 7.68 -2.53 -22.23
C VAL A 471 9.17 -2.18 -22.20
N GLY A 472 9.52 -0.89 -22.23
CA GLY A 472 10.91 -0.42 -22.22
C GLY A 472 11.63 -0.55 -20.88
N PHE A 473 10.92 -0.53 -19.75
CA PHE A 473 11.53 -0.57 -18.42
C PHE A 473 11.08 -1.75 -17.54
N VAL A 474 9.97 -2.42 -17.87
CA VAL A 474 9.47 -3.56 -17.09
C VAL A 474 10.29 -4.82 -17.42
N PRO A 475 10.83 -5.53 -16.41
CA PRO A 475 11.48 -6.81 -16.63
C PRO A 475 10.56 -7.82 -17.33
N LYS A 476 11.08 -8.55 -18.32
CA LYS A 476 10.30 -9.48 -19.17
C LYS A 476 9.44 -10.49 -18.39
N ARG A 477 9.88 -10.92 -17.21
CA ARG A 477 9.12 -11.84 -16.35
C ARG A 477 7.75 -11.27 -15.89
N LEU A 478 7.62 -9.94 -15.84
CA LEU A 478 6.42 -9.21 -15.41
C LEU A 478 5.58 -8.71 -16.61
N GLU A 479 5.91 -9.12 -17.85
CA GLU A 479 5.26 -8.63 -19.07
C GLU A 479 3.73 -8.83 -19.06
N SER A 480 3.26 -9.91 -18.46
CA SER A 480 1.82 -10.22 -18.31
C SER A 480 1.05 -9.19 -17.48
N GLN A 481 1.72 -8.39 -16.64
CA GLN A 481 1.11 -7.38 -15.79
C GLN A 481 0.97 -6.02 -16.50
N ILE A 482 1.65 -5.81 -17.63
CA ILE A 482 1.78 -4.50 -18.28
C ILE A 482 0.42 -3.91 -18.68
N ASN A 483 -0.44 -4.68 -19.34
CA ASN A 483 -1.71 -4.14 -19.87
C ASN A 483 -2.64 -3.63 -18.75
N GLN A 484 -2.63 -4.30 -17.60
CA GLN A 484 -3.36 -3.87 -16.41
C GLN A 484 -2.80 -2.54 -15.88
N TRP A 485 -1.47 -2.44 -15.80
CA TRP A 485 -0.77 -1.23 -15.37
C TRP A 485 -0.99 -0.04 -16.31
N VAL A 486 -1.01 -0.28 -17.62
CA VAL A 486 -1.32 0.75 -18.62
C VAL A 486 -2.71 1.33 -18.36
N SER A 487 -3.70 0.48 -18.11
CA SER A 487 -5.07 0.93 -17.80
C SER A 487 -5.10 1.75 -16.51
N CYS A 488 -4.48 1.25 -15.44
CA CYS A 488 -4.38 1.97 -14.16
C CYS A 488 -3.68 3.33 -14.29
N PHE A 489 -2.60 3.41 -15.07
CA PHE A 489 -1.84 4.63 -15.27
C PHE A 489 -2.62 5.67 -16.10
N VAL A 490 -3.25 5.25 -17.19
CA VAL A 490 -4.00 6.16 -18.09
C VAL A 490 -5.20 6.77 -17.38
N HIS A 491 -5.79 6.10 -16.37
CA HIS A 491 -6.83 6.70 -15.54
C HIS A 491 -6.38 7.96 -14.79
N ALA A 492 -5.08 8.19 -14.58
CA ALA A 492 -4.59 9.44 -14.00
C ALA A 492 -4.93 10.68 -14.86
N LEU A 493 -5.20 10.51 -16.16
CA LEU A 493 -5.71 11.59 -17.02
C LEU A 493 -7.00 12.22 -16.46
N VAL A 494 -7.84 11.43 -15.77
CA VAL A 494 -9.05 11.93 -15.10
C VAL A 494 -8.70 13.03 -14.09
N GLY A 495 -7.66 12.84 -13.29
CA GLY A 495 -7.23 13.83 -12.30
C GLY A 495 -6.79 15.13 -12.96
N TYR A 496 -5.97 15.04 -14.01
CA TYR A 496 -5.48 16.20 -14.76
C TYR A 496 -6.62 16.98 -15.44
N VAL A 497 -7.56 16.29 -16.08
CA VAL A 497 -8.70 16.92 -16.74
C VAL A 497 -9.68 17.51 -15.72
N THR A 498 -9.84 16.87 -14.55
CA THR A 498 -10.67 17.42 -13.48
C THR A 498 -10.16 18.79 -13.04
N ASP A 499 -8.83 18.95 -12.89
CA ASP A 499 -8.23 20.24 -12.54
C ASP A 499 -8.48 21.31 -13.58
N GLU A 500 -8.24 20.98 -14.85
CA GLU A 500 -8.52 21.88 -15.97
C GLU A 500 -10.00 22.32 -15.97
N LEU A 501 -10.94 21.41 -15.73
CA LEU A 501 -12.37 21.73 -15.67
C LEU A 501 -12.75 22.56 -14.43
N ILE A 502 -12.07 22.37 -13.29
CA ILE A 502 -12.23 23.23 -12.10
C ILE A 502 -11.72 24.64 -12.40
N GLU A 503 -10.53 24.76 -13.01
CA GLU A 503 -9.92 26.05 -13.37
C GLU A 503 -10.81 26.84 -14.35
N ARG A 504 -11.52 26.15 -15.25
CA ARG A 504 -12.51 26.74 -16.17
C ARG A 504 -13.87 27.05 -15.53
N GLY A 505 -14.10 26.65 -14.28
CA GLY A 505 -15.39 26.81 -13.60
C GLY A 505 -16.50 25.86 -14.08
N VAL A 506 -16.13 24.79 -14.79
CA VAL A 506 -17.04 23.75 -15.27
C VAL A 506 -17.38 22.76 -14.16
N LEU A 507 -16.42 22.44 -13.30
CA LEU A 507 -16.61 21.65 -12.08
C LEU A 507 -16.48 22.53 -10.85
N GLU A 508 -17.25 22.21 -9.80
CA GLU A 508 -17.17 22.97 -8.55
C GLU A 508 -15.82 22.71 -7.87
N THR A 509 -15.24 23.75 -7.27
CA THR A 509 -14.00 23.62 -6.51
C THR A 509 -14.27 22.88 -5.20
N PRO A 510 -13.48 21.85 -4.85
CA PRO A 510 -13.64 21.14 -3.58
C PRO A 510 -13.53 22.08 -2.38
N ALA A 511 -14.50 22.00 -1.47
CA ALA A 511 -14.51 22.75 -0.21
C ALA A 511 -13.49 22.19 0.80
N GLU A 512 -13.38 22.83 1.98
CA GLU A 512 -12.54 22.31 3.07
C GLU A 512 -13.01 20.94 3.63
N LYS A 513 -14.26 20.56 3.35
CA LYS A 513 -14.82 19.27 3.75
C LYS A 513 -14.37 18.14 2.80
N PRO A 514 -14.36 16.88 3.26
CA PRO A 514 -14.06 15.73 2.40
C PRO A 514 -14.91 15.72 1.12
N LEU A 515 -14.27 15.48 -0.03
CA LEU A 515 -14.94 15.55 -1.35
C LEU A 515 -15.73 14.27 -1.63
N THR A 516 -17.05 14.35 -1.59
CA THR A 516 -17.97 13.23 -1.83
C THR A 516 -18.64 13.25 -3.20
N ASN A 517 -18.28 14.19 -4.08
CA ASN A 517 -18.92 14.37 -5.39
C ASN A 517 -18.76 13.17 -6.33
N GLY A 518 -17.68 12.39 -6.19
CA GLY A 518 -17.47 11.15 -6.93
C GLY A 518 -18.11 9.92 -6.28
N VAL A 519 -18.81 10.07 -5.14
CA VAL A 519 -19.54 8.98 -4.47
C VAL A 519 -20.93 8.86 -5.09
N PHE A 520 -21.38 7.63 -5.35
CA PHE A 520 -22.74 7.35 -5.79
C PHE A 520 -23.17 5.92 -5.45
N TYR A 521 -24.48 5.75 -5.28
CA TYR A 521 -25.13 4.48 -5.01
C TYR A 521 -25.87 3.98 -6.25
N VAL A 522 -25.77 2.68 -6.54
CA VAL A 522 -26.56 2.02 -7.58
C VAL A 522 -27.24 0.78 -6.99
N GLU A 523 -28.56 0.72 -7.10
CA GLU A 523 -29.35 -0.44 -6.72
C GLU A 523 -29.20 -1.56 -7.76
N GLY A 524 -29.11 -2.80 -7.30
CA GLY A 524 -29.15 -4.00 -8.14
C GLY A 524 -27.79 -4.65 -8.34
N LYS A 525 -27.45 -4.95 -9.60
CA LYS A 525 -26.21 -5.66 -9.94
C LYS A 525 -25.00 -4.73 -9.97
N GLU A 526 -23.83 -5.30 -9.74
CA GLU A 526 -22.55 -4.61 -9.93
C GLU A 526 -22.49 -4.06 -11.36
N ILE A 527 -22.10 -2.79 -11.50
CA ILE A 527 -21.83 -2.20 -12.80
C ILE A 527 -20.41 -2.58 -13.21
N GLU A 528 -20.20 -2.86 -14.50
CA GLU A 528 -18.84 -2.97 -15.02
C GLU A 528 -18.21 -1.57 -15.04
N VAL A 529 -17.40 -1.27 -14.01
CA VAL A 529 -16.67 0.00 -13.88
C VAL A 529 -15.39 0.02 -14.70
#